data_AF-A0A831W132-F1
#
_entry.id   AF-A0A831W132-F1
#
_cell.length_a   1.000
_cell.length_b   1.000
_cell.length_c   1.000
_cell.angle_alpha   90.00
_cell.angle_beta   90.00
_cell.angle_gamma   90.00
#
_symmetry.space_group_name_H-M   'P 1'
#
loop_
_entity.id
_entity.type
_entity.pdbx_description
1 polymer ?
#
loop_
_entity_poly.entity_id
_entity_poly.type
_entity_poly.pdbx_seq_one_letter_code
_entity_poly.pdbx_strand_id
1 'polypeptide(L)'
;MTASLAAFTLVALLGLFMAIDLFRGVHVPRQMVLTHAGFAVLGALLAIGAALAGNTQVYVNIALVVIIVLLGVTAAHKRYTTGQVQKGLILAHAGLAVICYLILAAVVFGVKVTG
;
A
#
# COMPACT_ATOMS: atom_id res chain seq x y z
N MET A 1 3.41 -0.03 -16.13
CA MET A 1 2.40 -0.62 -15.22
C MET A 1 2.92 -1.85 -14.49
N THR A 2 3.47 -2.86 -15.17
CA THR A 2 4.04 -4.08 -14.53
C THR A 2 5.08 -3.79 -13.45
N ALA A 3 5.98 -2.83 -13.68
CA ALA A 3 6.96 -2.42 -12.67
C ALA A 3 6.32 -1.83 -11.39
N SER A 4 5.25 -1.04 -11.54
CA SER A 4 4.48 -0.53 -10.40
C SER A 4 3.81 -1.67 -9.63
N LEU A 5 3.20 -2.63 -10.35
CA LEU A 5 2.62 -3.82 -9.74
C LEU A 5 3.66 -4.62 -8.96
N ALA A 6 4.83 -4.89 -9.55
CA ALA A 6 5.91 -5.62 -8.88
C ALA A 6 6.39 -4.91 -7.61
N ALA A 7 6.56 -3.59 -7.64
CA ALA A 7 6.89 -2.81 -6.46
C ALA A 7 5.80 -2.92 -5.38
N PHE A 8 4.52 -2.78 -5.75
CA PHE A 8 3.41 -2.94 -4.81
C PHE A 8 3.23 -4.38 -4.30
N THR A 9 3.65 -5.40 -5.05
CA THR A 9 3.70 -6.78 -4.54
C THR A 9 4.68 -6.88 -3.38
N LEU A 10 5.87 -6.29 -3.50
CA LEU A 10 6.85 -6.24 -2.40
C LEU A 10 6.31 -5.46 -1.19
N VAL A 11 5.62 -4.33 -1.43
CA VAL A 11 4.94 -3.55 -0.39
C VAL A 11 3.89 -4.39 0.32
N ALA A 12 3.06 -5.13 -0.41
CA ALA A 12 2.01 -5.98 0.15
C ALA A 12 2.58 -7.12 1.00
N LEU A 13 3.65 -7.78 0.54
CA LEU A 13 4.34 -8.82 1.29
C LEU A 13 4.94 -8.28 2.59
N LEU A 14 5.69 -7.18 2.52
CA LEU A 14 6.25 -6.52 3.71
C LEU A 14 5.15 -6.05 4.65
N GLY A 15 4.09 -5.46 4.10
CA GLY A 15 2.93 -4.99 4.86
C GLY A 15 2.22 -6.12 5.60
N LEU A 16 2.10 -7.28 4.96
CA LEU A 16 1.51 -8.47 5.57
C LEU A 16 2.34 -8.99 6.74
N PHE A 17 3.66 -9.12 6.58
CA PHE A 17 4.55 -9.52 7.67
C PHE A 17 4.47 -8.54 8.85
N MET A 18 4.56 -7.24 8.58
CA MET A 18 4.43 -6.21 9.62
C MET A 18 3.06 -6.26 10.30
N ALA A 19 1.98 -6.43 9.54
CA ALA A 19 0.65 -6.55 10.11
C ALA A 19 0.57 -7.75 11.06
N ILE A 20 1.01 -8.94 10.63
CA ILE A 20 1.02 -10.16 11.46
C ILE A 20 1.77 -9.91 12.77
N ASP A 21 2.96 -9.33 12.71
CA ASP A 21 3.76 -9.02 13.89
C ASP A 21 3.05 -8.03 14.82
N LEU A 22 2.46 -6.96 14.27
CA LEU A 22 1.68 -5.99 15.03
C LEU A 22 0.43 -6.61 15.67
N PHE A 23 -0.24 -7.55 15.01
CA PHE A 23 -1.39 -8.27 15.58
C PHE A 23 -0.98 -9.21 16.72
N ARG A 24 0.21 -9.79 16.63
CA ARG A 24 0.84 -10.64 17.66
C ARG A 24 1.49 -9.84 18.80
N GLY A 25 1.55 -8.51 18.69
CA GLY A 25 2.23 -7.65 19.67
C GLY A 25 3.76 -7.70 19.58
N VAL A 26 4.30 -8.20 18.48
CA VAL A 26 5.74 -8.30 18.22
C VAL A 26 6.27 -6.94 17.72
N HIS A 27 7.49 -6.61 18.13
CA HIS A 27 8.15 -5.39 17.69
C HIS A 27 8.53 -5.47 16.20
N VAL A 28 7.95 -4.59 15.38
CA VAL A 28 8.39 -4.39 13.99
C VAL A 28 9.61 -3.45 13.94
N PRO A 29 10.74 -3.88 13.38
CA PRO A 29 11.95 -3.07 13.29
C PRO A 29 11.77 -1.87 12.35
N ARG A 30 12.37 -0.73 12.70
CA ARG A 30 12.25 0.53 11.94
C ARG A 30 12.68 0.38 10.48
N GLN A 31 13.72 -0.41 10.23
CA GLN A 31 14.24 -0.67 8.88
C GLN A 31 13.16 -1.29 8.00
N MET A 32 12.37 -2.24 8.51
CA MET A 32 11.29 -2.87 7.75
C MET A 32 10.18 -1.87 7.39
N VAL A 33 9.83 -0.98 8.34
CA VAL A 33 8.86 0.10 8.10
C VAL A 33 9.36 1.06 7.02
N LEU A 34 10.63 1.46 7.08
CA LEU A 34 11.24 2.36 6.09
C LEU A 34 11.33 1.69 4.71
N THR A 35 11.70 0.42 4.65
CA THR A 35 11.73 -0.35 3.39
C THR A 35 10.34 -0.46 2.77
N HIS A 36 9.31 -0.77 3.58
CA HIS A 36 7.92 -0.79 3.10
C HIS A 36 7.48 0.57 2.55
N ALA A 37 7.74 1.66 3.29
CA ALA A 37 7.42 3.00 2.84
C ALA A 37 8.19 3.39 1.56
N GLY A 38 9.46 3.03 1.46
CA GLY A 38 10.29 3.28 0.29
C GLY A 38 9.77 2.59 -0.97
N PHE A 39 9.42 1.30 -0.88
CA PHE A 39 8.81 0.59 -2.00
C PHE A 39 7.41 1.12 -2.34
N ALA A 40 6.64 1.58 -1.36
CA ALA A 40 5.33 2.19 -1.60
C ALA A 40 5.47 3.50 -2.39
N VAL A 41 6.46 4.34 -2.06
CA VAL A 41 6.79 5.54 -2.83
C VAL A 41 7.25 5.18 -4.24
N LEU A 42 8.13 4.19 -4.40
CA LEU A 42 8.56 3.74 -5.73
C LEU A 42 7.39 3.25 -6.58
N GLY A 43 6.53 2.40 -6.03
CA GLY A 43 5.33 1.90 -6.73
C GLY A 43 4.39 3.03 -7.15
N ALA A 44 4.18 4.02 -6.28
CA ALA A 44 3.40 5.22 -6.55
C ALA A 44 4.01 6.09 -7.66
N LEU A 45 5.32 6.35 -7.63
CA LEU A 45 6.01 7.11 -8.67
C LEU A 45 5.91 6.43 -10.04
N LEU A 46 6.02 5.10 -10.09
CA LEU A 46 5.85 4.33 -11.32
C LEU A 46 4.40 4.38 -11.85
N ALA A 47 3.41 4.37 -10.95
CA ALA A 47 1.99 4.53 -11.31
C ALA A 47 1.71 5.94 -11.87
N ILE A 48 2.22 6.98 -11.20
CA ILE A 48 2.11 8.37 -11.63
C ILE A 48 2.80 8.57 -12.99
N GLY A 49 4.01 8.02 -13.17
CA GLY A 49 4.71 8.08 -14.47
C GLY A 49 3.90 7.45 -15.61
N ALA A 50 3.22 6.32 -15.36
CA ALA A 50 2.33 5.71 -16.35
C ALA A 50 1.09 6.57 -16.65
N ALA A 51 0.52 7.23 -15.64
CA ALA A 51 -0.54 8.21 -15.79
C ALA A 51 -0.11 9.39 -16.67
N LEU A 52 1.06 9.96 -16.41
CA LEU A 52 1.64 11.05 -17.21
C LEU A 52 1.94 10.63 -18.66
N ALA A 53 2.19 9.35 -18.89
CA ALA A 53 2.32 8.76 -20.24
C ALA A 53 0.96 8.45 -20.91
N GLY A 54 -0.16 8.85 -20.32
CA GLY A 54 -1.51 8.72 -20.89
C GLY A 54 -2.31 7.51 -20.43
N ASN A 55 -1.79 6.67 -19.51
CA ASN A 55 -2.57 5.55 -18.97
C ASN A 55 -3.53 6.04 -17.87
N THR A 56 -4.77 6.36 -18.26
CA THR A 56 -5.81 6.87 -17.35
C THR A 56 -6.38 5.81 -16.41
N GLN A 57 -6.19 4.52 -16.70
CA GLN A 57 -6.74 3.42 -15.89
C GLN A 57 -6.16 3.36 -14.48
N VAL A 58 -5.00 4.01 -14.25
CA VAL A 58 -4.32 4.04 -12.94
C VAL A 58 -4.80 5.16 -12.01
N TYR A 59 -5.66 6.08 -12.46
CA TYR A 59 -6.11 7.22 -11.64
C TYR A 59 -6.82 6.79 -10.36
N VAL A 60 -7.61 5.72 -10.42
CA VAL A 60 -8.26 5.14 -9.24
C VAL A 60 -7.21 4.65 -8.25
N ASN A 61 -6.16 3.98 -8.71
CA ASN A 61 -5.06 3.53 -7.84
C ASN A 61 -4.33 4.71 -7.19
N ILE A 62 -4.08 5.79 -7.92
CA ILE A 62 -3.42 6.99 -7.38
C ILE A 62 -4.27 7.60 -6.25
N ALA A 63 -5.58 7.76 -6.47
CA ALA A 63 -6.48 8.27 -5.44
C ALA A 63 -6.52 7.37 -4.19
N LEU A 64 -6.59 6.05 -4.39
CA LEU A 64 -6.56 5.08 -3.29
C LEU A 64 -5.24 5.12 -2.52
N VAL A 65 -4.10 5.22 -3.21
CA VAL A 65 -2.78 5.29 -2.58
C VAL A 65 -2.68 6.49 -1.64
N VAL A 66 -3.23 7.65 -2.01
CA VAL A 66 -3.24 8.83 -1.12
C VAL A 66 -3.96 8.50 0.20
N ILE A 67 -5.14 7.88 0.13
CA ILE A 67 -5.90 7.50 1.32
C ILE A 67 -5.14 6.44 2.15
N ILE A 68 -4.57 5.43 1.49
CA ILE A 68 -3.77 4.37 2.12
C ILE A 68 -2.58 4.96 2.88
N VAL A 69 -1.85 5.90 2.26
CA VAL A 69 -0.71 6.59 2.88
C VAL A 69 -1.16 7.38 4.11
N LEU A 70 -2.26 8.12 4.03
CA LEU A 70 -2.80 8.85 5.19
C LEU A 70 -3.15 7.91 6.35
N LEU A 71 -3.78 6.76 6.08
CA LEU A 71 -4.07 5.76 7.10
C LEU A 71 -2.80 5.16 7.70
N GLY A 72 -1.81 4.83 6.87
CA GLY A 72 -0.53 4.26 7.30
C GLY A 72 0.28 5.23 8.17
N VAL A 73 0.37 6.49 7.75
CA VAL A 73 1.02 7.56 8.52
C VAL A 73 0.28 7.80 9.84
N THR A 74 -1.05 7.84 9.83
CA THR A 74 -1.85 8.02 11.04
C THR A 74 -1.65 6.86 12.03
N ALA A 75 -1.65 5.62 11.54
CA ALA A 75 -1.40 4.44 12.38
C ALA A 75 0.02 4.47 12.98
N ALA A 76 1.03 4.80 12.17
CA ALA A 76 2.41 4.93 12.61
C ALA A 76 2.58 6.05 13.65
N HIS A 77 1.97 7.21 13.40
CA HIS A 77 2.02 8.36 14.31
C HIS A 77 1.35 8.04 15.64
N LYS A 78 0.13 7.47 15.64
CA LYS A 78 -0.54 7.05 16.88
C LYS A 78 0.28 6.02 17.66
N ARG A 79 0.89 5.05 16.98
CA ARG A 79 1.77 4.07 17.65
C ARG A 79 2.99 4.76 18.26
N TYR A 80 3.59 5.71 17.56
CA TYR A 80 4.75 6.46 18.05
C TYR A 80 4.42 7.32 19.27
N THR A 81 3.25 7.96 19.30
CA THR A 81 2.86 8.87 20.39
C THR A 81 2.23 8.16 21.58
N THR A 82 1.48 7.09 21.36
CA THR A 82 0.72 6.39 22.43
C THR A 82 1.31 5.04 22.83
N GLY A 83 2.26 4.50 22.04
CA GLY A 83 2.75 3.13 22.18
C GLY A 83 1.74 2.05 21.76
N GLN A 84 0.48 2.39 21.48
CA GLN A 84 -0.58 1.44 21.20
C GLN A 84 -0.72 1.13 19.70
N VAL A 85 -0.94 -0.14 19.40
CA VAL A 85 -1.25 -0.62 18.05
C VAL A 85 -2.75 -0.49 17.78
N GLN A 86 -3.11 0.43 16.90
CA GLN A 86 -4.50 0.68 16.49
C GLN A 86 -4.94 -0.34 15.43
N LYS A 87 -5.33 -1.55 15.87
CA LYS A 87 -5.68 -2.68 14.99
C LYS A 87 -6.72 -2.32 13.92
N GLY A 88 -7.73 -1.52 14.25
CA GLY A 88 -8.73 -1.05 13.29
C GLY A 88 -8.15 -0.22 12.14
N LEU A 89 -7.20 0.68 12.44
CA LEU A 89 -6.52 1.47 11.40
C LEU A 89 -5.63 0.58 10.51
N ILE A 90 -4.98 -0.43 11.09
CA ILE A 90 -4.18 -1.39 10.34
C ILE A 90 -5.06 -2.23 9.41
N LEU A 91 -6.23 -2.71 9.87
CA LEU A 91 -7.18 -3.43 9.02
C LEU A 91 -7.71 -2.55 7.88
N ALA A 92 -8.08 -1.31 8.17
CA ALA A 92 -8.55 -0.37 7.15
C ALA A 92 -7.47 -0.09 6.09
N HIS A 93 -6.24 0.19 6.54
CA HIS A 93 -5.09 0.39 5.65
C HIS A 93 -4.80 -0.85 4.80
N ALA A 94 -4.71 -2.04 5.41
CA ALA A 94 -4.41 -3.28 4.71
C ALA A 94 -5.52 -3.67 3.72
N GLY A 95 -6.79 -3.56 4.13
CA GLY A 95 -7.93 -3.86 3.27
C GLY A 95 -7.97 -2.95 2.03
N LEU A 96 -7.76 -1.64 2.22
CA LEU A 96 -7.71 -0.70 1.11
C LEU A 96 -6.50 -0.94 0.20
N ALA A 97 -5.35 -1.29 0.79
CA ALA A 97 -4.15 -1.66 0.03
C ALA A 97 -4.36 -2.92 -0.83
N VAL A 98 -5.06 -3.93 -0.31
CA VAL A 98 -5.42 -5.13 -1.08
C VAL A 98 -6.35 -4.77 -2.25
N ILE A 99 -7.39 -3.97 -2.00
CA ILE A 99 -8.30 -3.51 -3.07
C ILE A 99 -7.52 -2.75 -4.15
N CYS A 100 -6.67 -1.80 -3.75
CA CYS A 100 -5.84 -1.03 -4.66
C CYS A 100 -4.89 -1.95 -5.47
N TYR A 101 -4.28 -2.94 -4.83
CA TYR A 101 -3.41 -3.91 -5.49
C TYR A 101 -4.18 -4.75 -6.52
N LEU A 102 -5.37 -5.24 -6.17
CA LEU A 102 -6.20 -6.04 -7.08
C LEU A 102 -6.68 -5.24 -8.29
N ILE A 103 -7.07 -3.98 -8.11
CA ILE A 103 -7.41 -3.08 -9.23
C ILE A 103 -6.19 -2.88 -10.14
N LEU A 104 -5.00 -2.63 -9.56
CA LEU A 104 -3.78 -2.47 -10.35
C LEU A 104 -3.43 -3.74 -11.13
N ALA A 105 -3.57 -4.91 -10.49
CA ALA A 105 -3.34 -6.20 -11.12
C ALA A 105 -4.33 -6.42 -12.28
N ALA A 106 -5.62 -6.12 -12.09
CA ALA A 106 -6.62 -6.21 -13.14
C ALA A 106 -6.27 -5.33 -14.35
N VAL A 107 -5.82 -4.09 -14.11
CA VAL A 107 -5.32 -3.18 -15.16
C VAL A 107 -4.12 -3.78 -15.89
N VAL A 108 -3.15 -4.34 -15.17
CA VAL A 108 -1.94 -4.94 -15.77
C VAL A 108 -2.26 -6.19 -16.60
N PHE A 109 -3.17 -7.04 -16.12
CA PHE A 109 -3.54 -8.29 -16.79
C PHE A 109 -4.68 -8.13 -17.81
N GLY A 110 -5.20 -6.92 -18.01
CA GLY A 110 -6.29 -6.64 -18.94
C GLY A 110 -7.62 -7.29 -18.54
N VAL A 111 -7.82 -7.55 -17.24
CA VAL A 111 -9.09 -8.08 -16.73
C VAL A 111 -10.11 -6.94 -16.73
N LYS A 112 -11.17 -7.09 -17.52
CA LYS A 112 -12.31 -6.16 -17.50
C LYS A 112 -13.07 -6.36 -16.18
N VAL A 113 -12.94 -5.41 -15.27
CA VAL A 113 -13.67 -5.40 -13.98
C VAL A 113 -15.13 -4.93 -14.15
N THR A 114 -15.54 -4.62 -15.37
CA THR A 114 -16.91 -4.33 -15.76
C THR A 114 -17.27 -5.14 -17.01
N GLY A 115 -18.31 -5.96 -16.89
CA GLY A 115 -19.07 -6.46 -18.03
C GLY A 115 -19.96 -5.37 -18.60
#